data_AF-A0A6J1IY50-F1
#
_entry.id   AF-A0A6J1IY50-F1
#
_cell.length_a   1.000
_cell.length_b   1.000
_cell.length_c   1.000
_cell.angle_alpha   90.00
_cell.angle_beta   90.00
_cell.angle_gamma   90.00
#
_symmetry.space_group_name_H-M   'P 1'
#
loop_
_entity.id
_entity.type
_entity.pdbx_description
1 polymer ?
#
loop_
_entity_poly.entity_id
_entity_poly.type
_entity_poly.pdbx_seq_one_letter_code
_entity_poly.pdbx_strand_id
1 'polypeptide(L)'
;MAEAAVPIPHRIQSLSAVDAVGKHRLLAEMKRLEQEARFLEEELEQLEKLDKASASCKELLGCVEMRSDPLLPETLAPVNPAWDRWFEGPKDSNRCQCRCRCWIL
;
A
#
# COMPACT_ATOMS: atom_id res chain seq x y z
N MET A 1 11.74 -23.00 -68.00
CA MET A 1 12.02 -22.63 -66.60
C MET A 1 11.10 -21.46 -66.26
N ALA A 2 9.93 -21.73 -65.68
CA ALA A 2 8.98 -20.68 -65.30
C ALA A 2 9.20 -20.35 -63.82
N GLU A 3 9.82 -19.21 -63.55
CA GLU A 3 9.99 -18.66 -62.21
C GLU A 3 8.61 -18.20 -61.71
N ALA A 4 8.01 -18.97 -60.81
CA ALA A 4 6.74 -18.60 -60.19
C ALA A 4 6.98 -17.45 -59.19
N ALA A 5 6.74 -16.22 -59.63
CA ALA A 5 6.74 -15.04 -58.76
C ALA A 5 5.56 -15.14 -57.77
N VAL A 6 5.89 -15.36 -56.50
CA VAL A 6 4.89 -15.40 -55.41
C VAL A 6 4.28 -14.00 -55.23
N PRO A 7 2.94 -13.88 -55.06
CA PRO A 7 2.29 -12.58 -54.90
C PRO A 7 2.73 -11.87 -53.61
N ILE A 8 2.95 -10.56 -53.71
CA ILE A 8 3.46 -9.65 -52.65
C ILE A 8 2.39 -9.11 -51.63
N PRO A 9 1.06 -9.37 -51.69
CA PRO A 9 0.11 -8.59 -50.87
C PRO A 9 0.19 -8.90 -49.35
N HIS A 10 0.60 -10.11 -48.96
CA HIS A 10 0.60 -10.52 -47.55
C HIS A 10 1.71 -9.85 -46.72
N ARG A 11 2.82 -9.46 -47.37
CA ARG A 11 3.96 -8.82 -46.69
C ARG A 11 3.64 -7.38 -46.29
N ILE A 12 2.94 -6.64 -47.17
CA ILE A 12 2.57 -5.24 -46.96
C ILE A 12 1.50 -5.11 -45.85
N GLN A 13 0.53 -6.04 -45.80
CA GLN A 13 -0.47 -6.10 -44.73
C GLN A 13 0.15 -6.45 -43.35
N SER A 14 1.18 -7.29 -43.31
CA SER A 14 1.85 -7.63 -42.05
C SER A 14 2.65 -6.46 -41.47
N LEU A 15 3.30 -5.65 -42.31
CA LEU A 15 4.06 -4.46 -41.89
C LEU A 15 3.12 -3.38 -41.31
N SER A 16 1.99 -3.11 -41.98
CA SER A 16 1.02 -2.11 -41.49
C SER A 16 0.33 -2.52 -40.18
N ALA A 17 0.08 -3.82 -39.99
CA ALA A 17 -0.46 -4.35 -38.74
C ALA A 17 0.54 -4.27 -37.57
N VAL A 18 1.82 -4.57 -37.81
CA VAL A 18 2.89 -4.43 -36.81
C VAL A 18 3.12 -2.97 -36.44
N ASP A 19 3.07 -2.06 -37.42
CA ASP A 19 3.15 -0.61 -37.19
C ASP A 19 1.94 -0.09 -36.39
N ALA A 20 0.74 -0.63 -36.64
CA ALA A 20 -0.44 -0.28 -35.86
C ALA A 20 -0.27 -0.69 -34.39
N VAL A 21 0.17 -1.92 -34.10
CA VAL A 21 0.40 -2.38 -32.72
C VAL A 21 1.48 -1.55 -32.01
N GLY A 22 2.57 -1.21 -32.71
CA GLY A 22 3.61 -0.32 -32.19
C GLY A 22 3.10 1.08 -31.87
N LYS A 23 2.26 1.66 -32.75
CA LYS A 23 1.61 2.96 -32.53
C LYS A 23 0.66 2.94 -31.34
N HIS A 24 -0.17 1.90 -31.20
CA HIS A 24 -1.06 1.75 -30.05
C HIS A 24 -0.27 1.66 -28.74
N ARG A 25 0.86 0.92 -28.73
CA ARG A 25 1.73 0.82 -27.56
C ARG A 25 2.31 2.19 -27.18
N LEU A 26 2.83 2.94 -28.15
CA LEU A 26 3.37 4.28 -27.91
C LEU A 26 2.29 5.25 -27.39
N LEU A 27 1.08 5.21 -27.97
CA LEU A 27 -0.04 6.02 -27.52
C LEU A 27 -0.50 5.64 -26.09
N ALA A 28 -0.46 4.36 -25.74
CA ALA A 28 -0.80 3.91 -24.39
C ALA A 28 0.22 4.42 -23.35
N GLU A 29 1.52 4.33 -23.67
CA GLU A 29 2.57 4.89 -22.81
C GLU A 29 2.46 6.40 -22.67
N MET A 30 2.19 7.11 -23.78
CA MET A 30 1.97 8.56 -23.75
C MET A 30 0.79 8.93 -22.84
N LYS A 31 -0.35 8.24 -22.97
CA LYS A 31 -1.51 8.47 -22.11
C LYS A 31 -1.23 8.17 -20.64
N ARG A 32 -0.46 7.11 -20.36
CA ARG A 32 -0.02 6.78 -18.98
C ARG A 32 0.82 7.91 -18.40
N LEU A 33 1.82 8.39 -19.14
CA LEU A 33 2.68 9.48 -18.70
C LEU A 33 1.91 10.80 -18.53
N GLU A 34 0.98 11.12 -19.44
CA GLU A 34 0.09 12.28 -19.31
C GLU A 34 -0.81 12.20 -18.07
N GLN A 35 -1.22 10.99 -17.68
CA GLN A 35 -2.01 10.78 -16.48
C GLN A 35 -1.14 10.90 -15.21
N GLU A 36 0.06 10.33 -15.21
CA GLU A 36 1.03 10.50 -14.12
C GLU A 36 1.42 11.96 -13.93
N ALA A 37 1.66 12.70 -15.01
CA ALA A 37 1.95 14.14 -14.94
C ALA A 37 0.81 14.93 -14.29
N ARG A 38 -0.45 14.66 -14.69
CA ARG A 38 -1.62 15.30 -14.08
C ARG A 38 -1.75 14.99 -12.59
N PHE A 39 -1.54 13.74 -12.19
CA PHE A 39 -1.59 13.38 -10.76
C PHE A 39 -0.50 14.10 -9.96
N LEU A 40 0.72 14.20 -10.49
CA LEU A 40 1.80 14.92 -9.83
C LEU A 40 1.53 16.43 -9.72
N GLU A 41 0.92 17.04 -10.75
CA GLU A 41 0.50 18.44 -10.71
C GLU A 41 -0.58 18.67 -9.64
N GLU A 42 -1.57 17.80 -9.55
CA GLU A 42 -2.61 17.84 -8.51
C GLU A 42 -2.02 17.65 -7.09
N GLU A 43 -1.09 16.71 -6.91
CA GLU A 43 -0.40 16.49 -5.64
C GLU A 43 0.43 17.70 -5.22
N LEU A 44 1.13 18.35 -6.16
CA LEU A 44 1.87 19.57 -5.89
C LEU A 44 0.95 20.71 -5.43
N GLU A 45 -0.19 20.90 -6.09
CA GLU A 45 -1.18 21.90 -5.68
C GLU A 45 -1.73 21.62 -4.27
N GLN A 46 -1.88 20.35 -3.89
CA GLN A 46 -2.26 19.97 -2.53
C GLN A 46 -1.13 20.26 -1.53
N LEU A 47 0.12 19.93 -1.85
CA LEU A 47 1.28 20.18 -0.99
C LEU A 47 1.48 21.67 -0.69
N GLU A 48 1.20 22.55 -1.66
CA GLU A 48 1.26 24.01 -1.46
C GLU A 48 0.23 24.53 -0.44
N LYS A 49 -0.88 23.81 -0.27
CA LYS A 49 -1.94 24.14 0.69
C LYS A 49 -1.70 23.53 2.08
N LEU A 50 -0.75 22.61 2.21
CA LEU A 50 -0.46 21.98 3.50
C LEU A 50 0.33 22.89 4.42
N ASP A 51 0.00 22.83 5.70
CA ASP A 51 0.76 23.51 6.73
C ASP A 51 2.15 22.89 6.94
N LYS A 52 3.02 23.64 7.60
CA LYS A 52 4.34 23.15 7.99
C LYS A 52 4.19 21.90 8.86
N ALA A 53 4.97 20.86 8.56
CA ALA A 53 5.01 19.65 9.38
C ALA A 53 5.24 19.94 10.87
N SER A 54 6.02 20.98 11.21
CA SER A 54 6.27 21.38 12.60
C SER A 54 5.02 21.91 13.32
N ALA A 55 4.06 22.50 12.61
CA ALA A 55 2.78 22.92 13.18
C ALA A 55 1.90 21.69 13.45
N SER A 56 1.68 20.85 12.44
CA SER A 56 0.89 19.62 12.56
C SER A 56 1.44 18.67 13.62
N CYS A 57 2.77 18.53 13.74
CA CYS A 57 3.39 17.72 14.78
C CYS A 57 3.15 18.27 16.19
N LYS A 58 3.14 19.59 16.38
CA LYS A 58 2.85 20.21 17.69
C LYS A 58 1.39 20.01 18.08
N GLU A 59 0.48 20.16 17.12
CA GLU A 59 -0.95 19.90 17.33
C GLU A 59 -1.18 18.44 17.73
N LEU A 60 -0.57 17.51 16.99
CA LEU A 60 -0.64 16.08 17.30
C LEU A 60 -0.11 15.77 18.70
N LEU A 61 1.04 16.36 19.07
CA LEU A 61 1.62 16.19 20.40
C LEU A 61 0.64 16.66 21.49
N GLY A 62 0.03 17.84 21.31
CA GLY A 62 -1.00 18.34 22.23
C GLY A 62 -2.20 17.41 22.34
N CYS A 63 -2.65 16.79 21.23
CA CYS A 63 -3.73 15.81 21.25
C CYS A 63 -3.36 14.53 22.01
N VAL A 64 -2.12 14.04 21.86
CA VAL A 64 -1.63 12.83 22.53
C VAL A 64 -1.44 13.09 24.03
N GLU A 65 -0.91 14.24 24.41
CA GLU A 65 -0.66 14.60 25.82
C GLU A 65 -1.95 14.95 26.59
N MET A 66 -3.03 15.34 25.91
CA MET A 66 -4.28 15.75 26.54
C MET A 66 -4.93 14.64 27.39
N ARG A 67 -4.77 13.36 27.02
CA ARG A 67 -5.32 12.24 27.78
C ARG A 67 -4.34 11.09 27.81
N SER A 68 -3.95 10.68 29.01
CA SER A 68 -3.07 9.54 29.22
C SER A 68 -3.69 8.25 28.68
N ASP A 69 -2.90 7.50 27.91
CA ASP A 69 -3.30 6.23 27.36
C ASP A 69 -3.33 5.16 28.47
N PRO A 70 -4.47 4.48 28.71
CA PRO A 70 -4.58 3.41 29.71
C PRO A 70 -3.69 2.20 29.43
N LEU A 71 -3.15 2.08 28.22
CA LEU A 71 -2.20 1.03 27.84
C LEU A 71 -0.74 1.41 28.09
N LEU A 72 -0.46 2.67 28.40
CA LEU A 72 0.90 3.12 28.66
C LEU A 72 1.19 3.11 30.17
N PRO A 73 2.40 2.67 30.59
CA PRO A 73 2.78 2.55 32.00
C PRO A 73 2.71 3.86 32.81
N GLU A 74 2.62 5.00 32.13
CA GLU A 74 2.59 6.34 32.74
C GLU A 74 1.19 6.74 33.24
N THR A 75 0.19 5.85 33.16
CA THR A 75 -1.12 6.15 33.75
C THR A 75 -1.03 6.20 35.28
N LEU A 76 -1.24 7.39 35.84
CA LEU A 76 -1.38 7.65 37.29
C LEU A 76 -2.59 6.91 37.93
N ALA A 77 -3.38 6.21 37.11
CA ALA A 77 -4.54 5.45 37.55
C ALA A 77 -4.13 4.06 38.05
N PRO A 78 -4.86 3.47 39.02
CA PRO A 78 -4.62 2.09 39.43
C PRO A 78 -4.68 1.15 38.24
N VAL A 79 -3.71 0.22 38.15
CA VAL A 79 -3.71 -0.87 37.16
C VAL A 79 -5.06 -1.58 37.21
N ASN A 80 -5.77 -1.60 36.09
CA ASN A 80 -7.08 -2.23 36.01
C ASN A 80 -6.90 -3.75 35.83
N PRO A 81 -7.25 -4.59 36.83
CA PRO A 81 -7.01 -6.04 36.78
C PRO A 81 -7.81 -6.75 35.68
N ALA A 82 -8.85 -6.12 35.12
CA ALA A 82 -9.60 -6.67 34.00
C ALA A 82 -8.77 -6.76 32.71
N TRP A 83 -7.67 -6.00 32.61
CA TRP A 83 -6.77 -6.01 31.46
C TRP A 83 -5.92 -7.29 31.42
N ASP A 84 -5.68 -7.93 32.57
CA ASP A 84 -4.94 -9.19 32.65
C ASP A 84 -5.56 -10.29 31.77
N ARG A 85 -6.89 -10.26 31.58
CA ARG A 85 -7.60 -11.19 30.67
C ARG A 85 -7.10 -11.08 29.23
N TRP A 86 -6.70 -9.89 28.80
CA TRP A 86 -6.30 -9.60 27.42
C TRP A 86 -4.78 -9.63 27.24
N PHE A 87 -4.01 -9.27 28.28
CA PHE A 87 -2.55 -9.08 28.17
C PHE A 87 -1.70 -10.13 28.89
N GLU A 88 -2.22 -10.86 29.89
CA GLU A 88 -1.42 -11.83 30.65
C GLU A 88 -1.56 -13.29 30.17
N GLY A 89 -2.27 -13.52 29.06
CA GLY A 89 -2.52 -14.86 28.55
C GLY A 89 -3.32 -15.74 29.53
N PRO A 90 -3.62 -16.99 29.17
CA PRO A 90 -4.41 -17.87 30.04
C PRO A 90 -3.72 -18.07 31.39
N LYS A 91 -4.34 -17.57 32.48
CA LYS A 91 -3.87 -17.73 33.87
C LYS A 91 -4.04 -19.15 34.40
N ASP A 92 -4.51 -20.08 33.56
CA ASP A 92 -4.74 -21.45 33.95
C ASP A 92 -3.38 -22.15 34.14
N SER A 93 -3.01 -22.23 35.41
CA SER A 93 -1.98 -23.09 35.97
C SER A 93 -2.21 -24.58 35.68
N ASN A 94 -3.29 -24.94 34.97
CA ASN A 94 -3.43 -26.23 34.29
C ASN A 94 -2.77 -26.23 32.89
N ARG A 95 -1.52 -25.72 32.80
CA ARG A 95 -0.57 -26.37 31.89
C ARG A 95 -0.61 -27.85 32.26
N CYS A 96 -1.10 -28.70 31.36
CA CYS A 96 -1.13 -30.12 31.66
C CYS A 96 0.26 -30.53 32.18
N GLN A 97 0.32 -31.27 33.28
CA GLN A 97 1.56 -31.96 33.69
C GLN A 97 1.87 -33.14 32.75
N CYS A 98 1.36 -33.10 31.52
CA CYS A 98 1.64 -34.07 30.51
C CYS A 98 2.86 -33.60 29.72
N ARG A 99 3.80 -34.50 29.45
CA ARG A 99 5.04 -34.26 28.68
C ARG A 99 4.77 -33.98 27.19
N CYS A 100 3.54 -33.63 26.84
CA CYS A 100 3.08 -33.39 25.49
C CYS A 100 2.97 -31.87 25.32
N ARG A 101 3.62 -31.31 24.29
CA ARG A 101 3.37 -29.94 23.85
C ARG A 101 1.97 -29.86 23.25
N CYS A 102 0.94 -29.67 24.08
CA CYS A 102 -0.36 -29.26 23.58
C CYS A 102 -0.29 -27.76 23.26
N TRP A 103 -0.14 -27.45 21.98
CA TRP A 103 -0.38 -26.11 21.45
C TRP A 103 -1.88 -25.85 21.44
N ILE A 104 -2.23 -24.62 21.79
CA ILE A 104 -3.57 -24.08 21.75
C ILE A 104 -4.05 -24.14 20.30
N LEU A 105 -5.15 -24.85 20.06
CA LEU A 105 -6.09 -24.60 18.96
C LEU A 105 -7.28 -23.84 19.56
#